data_AF-A0A959NB36-F1
#
_entry.id   AF-A0A959NB36-F1
#
_cell.length_a   1.000
_cell.length_b   1.000
_cell.length_c   1.000
_cell.angle_alpha   90.00
_cell.angle_beta   90.00
_cell.angle_gamma   90.00
#
_symmetry.space_group_name_H-M   'P 1'
#
loop_
_entity.id
_entity.type
_entity.pdbx_description
1 polymer ?
#
loop_
_entity_poly.entity_id
_entity_poly.type
_entity_poly.pdbx_seq_one_letter_code
_entity_poly.pdbx_strand_id
1 'polypeptide(L)' 'MKDNKLKLEDLLNDSPHHEVKAQFEYVAIIGAGVMGQGIAQTVASSGIDVIIIEKDQ' A
#
# COMPACT_ATOMS: atom_id res chain seq x y z
N MET A 1 21.10 35.78 -7.82
CA MET A 1 20.20 34.62 -7.69
C MET A 1 20.85 33.48 -8.46
N LYS A 2 21.08 32.31 -7.85
CA LYS A 2 21.64 31.16 -8.57
C LYS A 2 20.53 30.58 -9.45
N ASP A 3 20.70 30.67 -10.76
CA ASP A 3 19.86 30.01 -11.76
C ASP A 3 20.10 28.49 -11.69
N ASN A 4 19.51 27.85 -10.68
CA ASN A 4 19.57 26.41 -10.53
C ASN A 4 18.52 25.79 -11.47
N LYS A 5 18.90 25.66 -12.74
CA LYS A 5 18.07 25.05 -13.79
C LYS A 5 17.94 23.57 -13.47
N LEU A 6 16.82 23.17 -12.85
CA LEU A 6 16.49 21.76 -12.63
C LEU A 6 16.61 21.02 -13.96
N LYS A 7 17.42 19.97 -13.98
CA LYS A 7 17.54 19.10 -15.15
C LYS A 7 16.48 18.02 -15.07
N LEU A 8 16.06 17.52 -16.22
CA LEU A 8 15.15 16.38 -16.31
C LEU A 8 15.73 15.16 -15.56
N GLU A 9 17.05 15.02 -15.59
CA GLU A 9 17.85 14.06 -14.84
C GLU A 9 17.56 14.10 -13.33
N ASP A 10 17.40 15.30 -12.76
CA ASP A 10 17.16 15.51 -11.33
C ASP A 10 15.74 15.07 -10.92
N LEU A 11 14.77 15.20 -11.82
CA LEU A 11 13.39 14.75 -11.61
C LEU A 11 13.24 13.23 -11.76
N LEU A 12 14.05 12.63 -12.64
CA LEU A 12 14.03 11.18 -12.89
C LEU A 12 14.78 10.41 -11.79
N ASN A 13 15.86 10.97 -11.25
CA ASN A 13 16.61 10.35 -10.15
C ASN A 13 15.88 10.40 -8.79
N ASP A 14 14.97 11.36 -8.62
CA ASP A 14 14.14 11.51 -7.40
C ASP A 14 12.76 10.85 -7.55
N SER A 15 12.55 10.08 -8.62
CA SER A 15 11.50 9.08 -8.60
C SER A 15 12.01 7.97 -7.69
N PRO A 16 11.50 7.80 -6.46
CA PRO A 16 11.70 6.54 -5.78
C PRO A 16 11.09 5.51 -6.72
N HIS A 17 11.93 4.78 -7.44
CA HIS A 17 11.67 3.40 -7.78
C HIS A 17 11.57 2.67 -6.43
N HIS A 18 10.49 2.95 -5.70
CA HIS A 18 9.91 2.02 -4.77
C HIS A 18 9.50 0.88 -5.69
N GLU A 19 10.42 -0.05 -5.93
CA GLU A 19 10.00 -1.43 -6.02
C GLU A 19 9.20 -1.67 -4.75
N VAL A 20 7.89 -1.49 -4.84
CA VAL A 20 6.95 -1.93 -3.82
C VAL A 20 6.99 -3.45 -3.90
N LYS A 21 8.09 -4.05 -3.43
CA LYS A 21 8.00 -5.37 -2.83
C LYS A 21 7.05 -5.13 -1.67
N ALA A 22 5.78 -5.52 -1.85
CA ALA A 22 4.82 -5.50 -0.77
C ALA A 22 5.53 -6.12 0.45
N GLN A 23 5.74 -5.32 1.50
CA GLN A 23 6.54 -5.72 2.65
C GLN A 23 5.92 -6.92 3.38
N PHE A 24 4.68 -7.26 3.02
CA PHE A 24 3.85 -8.30 3.60
C PHE A 24 3.12 -9.02 2.47
N GLU A 25 3.19 -10.35 2.47
CA GLU A 25 2.45 -11.21 1.54
C GLU A 25 1.02 -11.48 2.05
N TYR A 26 0.82 -11.44 3.37
CA TYR A 26 -0.44 -11.79 4.04
C TYR A 26 -0.82 -10.76 5.11
N VAL A 27 -2.11 -10.42 5.17
CA VAL A 27 -2.69 -9.53 6.19
C VAL A 27 -3.88 -10.20 6.88
N ALA A 28 -3.85 -10.24 8.21
CA ALA A 28 -4.98 -10.69 9.01
C ALA A 28 -5.78 -9.50 9.55
N ILE A 29 -7.09 -9.54 9.40
CA ILE A 29 -8.03 -8.53 9.91
C ILE A 29 -8.93 -9.18 10.95
N ILE A 30 -8.94 -8.62 12.16
CA ILE A 30 -9.79 -9.10 13.25
C ILE A 30 -11.01 -8.18 13.34
N GLY A 31 -12.19 -8.77 13.15
CA GLY A 31 -13.48 -8.08 13.05
C GLY A 31 -13.96 -8.00 11.59
N ALA A 32 -15.15 -8.53 11.33
CA ALA A 32 -15.82 -8.56 10.02
C ALA A 32 -17.00 -7.57 9.90
N GLY A 33 -17.03 -6.55 10.77
CA GLY A 33 -17.95 -5.41 10.60
C GLY A 33 -17.65 -4.59 9.35
N VAL A 34 -18.45 -3.56 9.08
CA VAL A 34 -18.35 -2.72 7.86
C VAL A 34 -16.92 -2.20 7.61
N MET A 35 -16.24 -1.74 8.67
CA MET A 35 -14.86 -1.27 8.57
C MET A 35 -13.90 -2.41 8.23
N GLY A 36 -14.01 -3.56 8.89
CA GLY A 36 -13.15 -4.72 8.64
C GLY A 36 -13.28 -5.23 7.20
N GLN A 37 -14.50 -5.25 6.67
CA GLN A 37 -14.77 -5.60 5.27
C GLN A 37 -14.20 -4.56 4.29
N GLY A 38 -14.36 -3.26 4.56
CA GLY A 38 -13.82 -2.21 3.70
C GLY A 38 -12.28 -2.18 3.68
N ILE A 39 -11.65 -2.43 4.83
CA ILE A 39 -10.20 -2.58 4.93
C ILE A 39 -9.76 -3.82 4.13
N ALA A 40 -10.42 -4.97 4.33
CA ALA A 40 -10.11 -6.19 3.61
C ALA A 40 -10.21 -6.00 2.08
N GLN A 41 -11.26 -5.34 1.61
CA GLN A 41 -11.44 -5.00 0.21
C GLN A 41 -10.27 -4.15 -0.31
N THR A 42 -9.92 -3.10 0.42
CA THR A 42 -8.85 -2.17 0.00
C THR A 42 -7.50 -2.87 -0.08
N VAL A 43 -7.17 -3.69 0.94
CA VAL A 43 -5.91 -4.44 0.99
C VAL A 43 -5.86 -5.52 -0.08
N ALA A 44 -6.92 -6.31 -0.25
CA ALA A 44 -7.00 -7.32 -1.30
C ALA A 44 -6.91 -6.71 -2.71
N SER A 45 -7.48 -5.52 -2.92
CA SER A 45 -7.40 -4.80 -4.20
C SER A 45 -5.98 -4.35 -4.55
N SER A 46 -5.07 -4.28 -3.57
CA SER A 46 -3.64 -4.02 -3.80
C SER A 46 -2.83 -5.28 -4.11
N GLY A 47 -3.49 -6.44 -4.22
CA GLY A 47 -2.85 -7.72 -4.57
C GLY A 47 -2.22 -8.44 -3.38
N ILE A 48 -2.61 -8.10 -2.15
CA ILE A 48 -2.13 -8.73 -0.91
C ILE A 48 -3.18 -9.74 -0.45
N ASP A 49 -2.75 -10.94 -0.02
CA ASP A 49 -3.66 -11.95 0.49
C ASP A 49 -4.20 -11.56 1.87
N VAL A 50 -5.52 -11.65 2.06
CA VAL A 50 -6.19 -11.23 3.29
C VAL A 50 -6.99 -12.37 3.91
N ILE A 51 -6.86 -12.54 5.22
CA ILE A 51 -7.75 -13.37 6.04
C ILE A 51 -8.54 -12.50 7.01
N ILE A 52 -9.87 -12.64 7.03
CA ILE A 52 -10.74 -11.98 8.01
C ILE A 52 -11.10 -13.00 9.08
N ILE A 53 -10.93 -12.61 10.34
CA ILE A 53 -11.25 -13.42 11.52
C ILE A 53 -12.35 -12.70 12.28
N GLU A 54 -13.46 -13.37 12.48
CA GLU A 54 -14.57 -12.89 13.31
C GLU A 54 -15.00 -14.00 14.26
N LYS A 55 -15.45 -13.62 15.44
CA LYS A 55 -16.05 -14.56 16.37
C LYS A 55 -17.44 -14.93 15.86
N ASP A 56 -17.69 -16.23 15.70
CA ASP A 56 -19.04 -16.75 15.49
C ASP A 56 -19.92 -16.54 16.74
N GLN A 57 -21.23 -16.39 16.54
CA GLN A 57 -22.18 -16.10 17.63
C GLN A 57 -22.29 -17.24 18.65
#